data_AF-A0A2E2B956-F1
#
_entry.id   AF-A0A2E2B956-F1
#
_cell.length_a   1.000
_cell.length_b   1.000
_cell.length_c   1.000
_cell.angle_alpha   90.00
_cell.angle_beta   90.00
_cell.angle_gamma   90.00
#
_symmetry.space_group_name_H-M   'P 1'
#
loop_
_entity.id
_entity.type
_entity.pdbx_description
1 polymer ?
#
loop_
_entity_poly.entity_id
_entity_poly.type
_entity_poly.pdbx_seq_one_letter_code
_entity_poly.pdbx_strand_id
1 'polypeptide(L)'
;MFTVMVEILCPHCEEEIELDDDAFGEFECPHCENGFEWGEEPKKKVKAKSDSEPMSGIVALSHALHGAGALMLIIGLFVSWITIGGFLEITPFGMRFSLFGYGESVGWFTILGEGEGSILAITGILFMILTIVAVISQIIHVAFRVMIHMVDSDSLEISMEMAYRAYHYRWHTSLIPLVCAGLGYILIMIGILTLLAGEGGFPWPNFFTIALIGILGGQFYMINQELRNE
;
A
#
# COMPACT_ATOMS: atom_id res chain seq x y z
N MET A 1 -25.54 2.31 9.55
CA MET A 1 -25.92 3.63 9.01
C MET A 1 -26.71 4.29 10.12
N PHE A 2 -26.13 5.30 10.77
CA PHE A 2 -26.89 6.15 11.68
C PHE A 2 -27.26 7.36 10.82
N THR A 3 -28.52 7.46 10.39
CA THR A 3 -29.04 8.71 9.83
C THR A 3 -29.17 9.67 11.01
N VAL A 4 -28.76 10.92 10.82
CA VAL A 4 -28.99 11.95 11.83
C VAL A 4 -30.31 12.60 11.46
N MET A 5 -31.32 12.51 12.33
CA MET A 5 -32.59 13.20 12.09
C MET A 5 -32.37 14.71 12.24
N VAL A 6 -32.91 15.48 11.31
CA VAL A 6 -32.93 16.95 11.38
C VAL A 6 -34.37 17.43 11.55
N GLU A 7 -34.55 18.35 12.50
CA GLU A 7 -35.82 19.04 12.72
C GLU A 7 -35.87 20.26 11.81
N ILE A 8 -36.90 20.33 10.96
CA ILE A 8 -37.10 21.43 10.00
C ILE A 8 -38.51 21.99 10.18
N LEU A 9 -38.76 23.22 9.73
CA LEU A 9 -40.09 23.82 9.76
C LEU A 9 -40.79 23.62 8.42
N CYS A 10 -42.04 23.16 8.46
CA CYS A 10 -42.87 23.08 7.26
C CYS A 10 -43.09 24.48 6.66
N PRO A 11 -42.86 24.68 5.34
CA PRO A 11 -43.03 25.98 4.70
C PRO A 11 -44.49 26.44 4.59
N HIS A 12 -45.45 25.54 4.83
CA HIS A 12 -46.88 25.81 4.69
C HIS A 12 -47.58 26.11 6.01
N CYS A 13 -47.18 25.47 7.10
CA CYS A 13 -47.84 25.60 8.41
C CYS A 13 -46.90 25.93 9.58
N GLU A 14 -45.59 26.09 9.32
CA GLU A 14 -44.58 26.44 10.33
C GLU A 14 -44.46 25.43 11.49
N GLU A 15 -45.02 24.22 11.34
CA GLU A 15 -44.86 23.15 12.33
C GLU A 15 -43.54 22.39 12.09
N GLU A 16 -42.92 21.95 13.18
CA GLU A 16 -41.67 21.19 13.18
C GLU A 16 -41.92 19.76 12.66
N ILE A 17 -41.07 19.31 11.74
CA ILE A 17 -41.10 17.98 11.15
C ILE A 17 -39.69 17.40 11.13
N GLU A 18 -39.58 16.09 11.33
CA GLU A 18 -38.31 15.36 11.32
C GLU A 18 -38.07 14.71 9.96
N LEU A 19 -36.92 14.97 9.35
CA LEU A 19 -36.44 14.30 8.14
C LEU A 19 -35.02 13.73 8.35
N ASP A 20 -34.62 12.74 7.56
CA ASP A 20 -33.22 12.28 7.54
C ASP A 20 -32.29 13.40 7.04
N ASP A 21 -31.04 13.46 7.53
CA ASP A 21 -30.04 14.47 7.16
C ASP A 21 -29.64 14.43 5.67
N ASP A 22 -29.87 13.30 5.00
CA ASP A 22 -29.64 13.10 3.57
C ASP A 22 -30.94 13.08 2.73
N ALA A 23 -32.09 13.45 3.32
CA ALA A 23 -33.37 13.51 2.62
C ALA A 23 -33.38 14.59 1.52
N PHE A 24 -33.82 14.23 0.32
CA PHE A 24 -34.12 15.16 -0.78
C PHE A 24 -35.32 14.67 -1.61
N GLY A 25 -36.09 15.59 -2.20
CA GLY A 25 -37.26 15.29 -3.03
C GLY A 25 -38.56 15.92 -2.51
N GLU A 26 -39.70 15.39 -2.97
CA GLU A 26 -41.04 15.85 -2.58
C GLU A 26 -41.54 15.07 -1.35
N PHE A 27 -41.93 15.80 -0.31
CA PHE A 27 -42.43 15.27 0.96
C PHE A 27 -43.81 15.84 1.24
N GLU A 28 -44.62 15.11 2.01
CA GLU A 28 -45.94 15.55 2.45
C GLU A 28 -45.88 15.87 3.94
N CYS A 29 -46.35 17.06 4.32
CA CYS A 29 -46.38 17.44 5.73
C CYS A 29 -47.47 16.66 6.50
N PRO A 30 -47.17 15.98 7.61
CA PRO A 30 -48.17 15.22 8.37
C PRO A 30 -49.20 16.08 9.10
N HIS A 31 -48.95 17.39 9.21
CA HIS A 31 -49.81 18.33 9.94
C HIS A 31 -50.83 19.04 9.04
N CYS A 32 -50.46 19.32 7.79
CA CYS A 32 -51.32 20.05 6.85
C CYS A 32 -51.57 19.36 5.51
N GLU A 33 -51.03 18.14 5.31
CA GLU A 33 -51.21 17.30 4.11
C GLU A 33 -50.77 17.97 2.80
N ASN A 34 -50.01 19.07 2.88
CA ASN A 34 -49.48 19.75 1.71
C ASN A 34 -48.09 19.21 1.36
N GLY A 35 -47.89 18.96 0.06
CA GLY A 35 -46.60 18.62 -0.52
C GLY A 35 -45.62 19.81 -0.49
N PHE A 36 -44.35 19.53 -0.21
CA PHE A 36 -43.26 20.49 -0.32
C PHE A 36 -41.98 19.79 -0.79
N GLU A 37 -41.13 20.51 -1.51
CA GLU A 37 -39.81 20.02 -1.91
C GLU A 37 -38.78 20.33 -0.82
N TRP A 38 -37.94 19.35 -0.51
CA TRP A 38 -36.85 19.47 0.45
C TRP A 38 -35.52 19.01 -0.18
N GLY A 39 -34.43 19.69 0.18
CA GLY A 39 -33.08 19.39 -0.32
C GLY A 39 -32.88 19.78 -1.79
N GLU A 40 -31.62 19.72 -2.24
CA GLU A 40 -31.29 19.74 -3.67
C GLU A 40 -31.06 18.30 -4.13
N GLU A 41 -31.67 17.87 -5.24
CA GLU A 41 -31.23 16.62 -5.87
C GLU A 41 -29.71 16.69 -6.08
N PRO A 42 -28.94 15.69 -5.63
CA PRO A 42 -27.51 15.69 -5.83
C PRO A 42 -27.28 15.80 -7.34
N LYS A 43 -26.70 16.93 -7.77
CA LYS A 43 -26.47 17.24 -9.18
C LYS A 43 -25.80 16.03 -9.81
N LYS A 44 -26.55 15.28 -10.62
CA LYS A 44 -25.97 14.24 -11.48
C LYS A 44 -24.87 14.95 -12.25
N LYS A 45 -23.60 14.63 -11.94
CA LYS A 45 -22.46 15.17 -12.66
C LYS A 45 -22.72 14.89 -14.12
N VAL A 46 -23.12 15.93 -14.86
CA VAL A 46 -23.32 15.84 -16.30
C VAL A 46 -21.97 15.40 -16.85
N LYS A 47 -21.93 14.20 -17.44
CA LYS A 47 -20.74 13.65 -18.08
C LYS A 47 -20.30 14.63 -19.16
N ALA A 48 -19.37 15.52 -18.81
CA ALA A 48 -18.50 16.10 -19.79
C ALA A 48 -17.78 14.92 -20.43
N LYS A 49 -17.94 14.73 -21.75
CA LYS A 49 -16.90 14.05 -22.52
C LYS A 49 -15.62 14.82 -22.21
N SER A 50 -14.81 14.32 -21.29
CA SER A 50 -13.51 14.91 -21.05
C SER A 50 -12.68 14.57 -22.27
N ASP A 51 -12.36 15.59 -23.05
CA ASP A 51 -11.09 15.60 -23.75
C ASP A 51 -10.05 15.41 -22.64
N SER A 52 -9.56 14.19 -22.47
CA SER A 52 -8.71 13.83 -21.34
C SER A 52 -7.44 14.68 -21.44
N GLU A 53 -7.30 15.66 -20.55
CA GLU A 53 -6.04 16.39 -20.42
C GLU A 53 -4.91 15.36 -20.16
N PRO A 54 -3.75 15.53 -20.82
CA PRO A 54 -2.64 14.61 -20.62
C PRO A 54 -2.24 14.62 -19.14
N MET A 55 -2.02 13.42 -18.56
CA MET A 55 -1.66 13.30 -17.16
C MET A 55 -0.40 14.14 -16.85
N SER A 56 -0.38 14.80 -15.70
CA SER A 56 0.82 15.55 -15.30
C SER A 56 2.00 14.59 -15.11
N GLY A 57 3.21 15.05 -15.41
CA GLY A 57 4.42 14.23 -15.28
C GLY A 57 4.64 13.70 -13.85
N ILE A 58 4.17 14.43 -12.83
CA ILE A 58 4.22 14.01 -11.42
C ILE A 58 3.34 12.78 -11.20
N VAL A 59 2.08 12.82 -11.66
CA VAL A 59 1.15 11.69 -11.52
C VAL A 59 1.64 10.49 -12.34
N ALA A 60 2.21 10.72 -13.53
CA ALA A 60 2.79 9.66 -14.36
C ALA A 60 3.95 8.94 -13.66
N LEU A 61 4.90 9.71 -13.13
CA LEU A 61 6.06 9.18 -12.41
C LEU A 61 5.63 8.41 -11.16
N SER A 62 4.66 8.95 -10.43
CA SER A 62 4.09 8.27 -9.28
C SER A 62 3.50 6.91 -9.67
N HIS A 63 2.63 6.83 -10.68
CA HIS A 63 2.13 5.56 -11.25
C HIS A 63 3.24 4.57 -11.59
N ALA A 64 4.28 5.02 -12.27
CA ALA A 64 5.42 4.18 -12.59
C ALA A 64 6.13 3.63 -11.33
N LEU A 65 6.38 4.48 -10.33
CA LEU A 65 7.07 4.06 -9.09
C LEU A 65 6.26 3.09 -8.25
N HIS A 66 4.95 3.31 -8.10
CA HIS A 66 4.07 2.39 -7.36
C HIS A 66 3.98 1.02 -8.03
N GLY A 67 3.86 0.99 -9.37
CA GLY A 67 3.87 -0.26 -10.14
C GLY A 67 5.22 -0.97 -10.09
N ALA A 68 6.32 -0.24 -10.27
CA ALA A 68 7.68 -0.77 -10.18
C ALA A 68 7.97 -1.33 -8.78
N GLY A 69 7.57 -0.63 -7.72
CA GLY A 69 7.73 -1.08 -6.33
C GLY A 69 7.01 -2.41 -6.07
N ALA A 70 5.79 -2.56 -6.59
CA ALA A 70 5.03 -3.82 -6.50
C ALA A 70 5.72 -4.97 -7.25
N LEU A 71 6.11 -4.74 -8.51
CA LEU A 71 6.80 -5.74 -9.31
C LEU A 71 8.13 -6.16 -8.67
N MET A 72 8.92 -5.19 -8.22
CA MET A 72 10.21 -5.45 -7.61
C MET A 72 10.07 -6.18 -6.28
N LEU A 73 9.08 -5.87 -5.43
CA LEU A 73 8.90 -6.64 -4.19
C LEU A 73 8.56 -8.11 -4.46
N ILE A 74 7.74 -8.39 -5.48
CA ILE A 74 7.44 -9.77 -5.88
C ILE A 74 8.70 -10.49 -6.40
N ILE A 75 9.47 -9.85 -7.27
CA ILE A 75 10.74 -10.39 -7.77
C ILE A 75 11.74 -10.59 -6.60
N GLY A 76 11.76 -9.65 -5.66
CA GLY A 76 12.65 -9.62 -4.51
C GLY A 76 12.44 -10.79 -3.54
N LEU A 77 11.31 -11.48 -3.60
CA LEU A 77 11.11 -12.74 -2.88
C LEU A 77 12.11 -13.82 -3.29
N PHE A 78 12.59 -13.79 -4.54
CA PHE A 78 13.41 -14.87 -5.12
C PHE A 78 14.81 -14.42 -5.54
N VAL A 79 15.07 -13.11 -5.55
CA VAL A 79 16.37 -12.53 -5.90
C VAL A 79 17.22 -12.33 -4.65
N SER A 80 18.54 -12.40 -4.79
CA SER A 80 19.49 -12.12 -3.71
C SER A 80 19.41 -10.65 -3.29
N TRP A 81 19.29 -10.40 -1.99
CA TRP A 81 19.38 -9.04 -1.44
C TRP A 81 20.81 -8.69 -1.04
N ILE A 82 21.56 -9.68 -0.58
CA ILE A 82 22.95 -9.51 -0.13
C ILE A 82 23.81 -10.54 -0.82
N THR A 83 25.02 -10.12 -1.16
CA THR A 83 26.08 -10.98 -1.71
C THR A 83 27.32 -10.89 -0.84
N ILE A 84 27.96 -12.03 -0.59
CA ILE A 84 29.22 -12.11 0.17
C ILE A 84 30.24 -12.87 -0.66
N GLY A 85 31.38 -12.22 -0.94
CA GLY A 85 32.49 -12.82 -1.68
C GLY A 85 32.18 -13.30 -3.10
N GLY A 86 31.00 -13.00 -3.65
CA GLY A 86 30.55 -13.47 -4.96
C GLY A 86 30.10 -14.94 -5.02
N PHE A 87 30.15 -15.67 -3.91
CA PHE A 87 29.77 -17.08 -3.83
C PHE A 87 28.56 -17.33 -2.92
N LEU A 88 28.27 -16.43 -1.97
CA LEU A 88 27.14 -16.56 -1.06
C LEU A 88 26.11 -15.46 -1.34
N GLU A 89 24.89 -15.88 -1.63
CA GLU A 89 23.74 -15.01 -1.85
C GLU A 89 22.69 -15.23 -0.76
N ILE A 90 22.13 -14.14 -0.26
CA ILE A 90 21.10 -14.17 0.78
C ILE A 90 19.79 -13.70 0.19
N THR A 91 18.75 -14.50 0.37
CA THR A 91 17.39 -14.24 -0.11
C THR A 91 16.42 -14.25 1.08
N PRO A 92 15.18 -13.75 0.91
CA PRO A 92 14.17 -13.83 1.97
C PRO A 92 13.90 -15.26 2.46
N PHE A 93 14.09 -16.29 1.62
CA PHE A 93 13.76 -17.68 1.99
C PHE A 93 14.96 -18.53 2.40
N GLY A 94 16.18 -18.02 2.27
CA GLY A 94 17.38 -18.80 2.56
C GLY A 94 18.65 -18.22 1.97
N MET A 95 19.67 -19.06 1.92
CA MET A 95 20.96 -18.75 1.32
C MET A 95 21.21 -19.61 0.10
N ARG A 96 22.01 -19.10 -0.84
CA ARG A 96 22.50 -19.84 -2.00
C ARG A 96 24.01 -19.76 -2.02
N PHE A 97 24.66 -20.91 -2.07
CA PHE A 97 26.09 -21.04 -2.24
C PHE A 97 26.35 -21.43 -3.69
N SER A 98 27.18 -20.67 -4.40
CA SER A 98 27.57 -20.92 -5.78
C SER A 98 29.08 -21.03 -5.86
N LEU A 99 29.58 -22.20 -6.23
CA LEU A 99 31.01 -22.47 -6.41
C LEU A 99 31.23 -23.29 -7.69
N PHE A 100 32.10 -22.80 -8.57
CA PHE A 100 32.47 -23.45 -9.85
C PHE A 100 31.28 -23.88 -10.73
N GLY A 101 30.18 -23.11 -10.72
CA GLY A 101 28.99 -23.41 -11.53
C GLY A 101 28.01 -24.40 -10.89
N TYR A 102 28.31 -24.90 -9.69
CA TYR A 102 27.39 -25.65 -8.85
C TYR A 102 26.77 -24.74 -7.80
N GLY A 103 25.45 -24.72 -7.74
CA GLY A 103 24.68 -23.91 -6.81
C GLY A 103 23.86 -24.78 -5.86
N GLU A 104 24.07 -24.64 -4.57
CA GLU A 104 23.23 -25.24 -3.52
C GLU A 104 22.45 -24.17 -2.79
N SER A 105 21.20 -24.47 -2.44
CA SER A 105 20.34 -23.56 -1.68
C SER A 105 19.89 -24.21 -0.39
N VAL A 106 19.96 -23.48 0.71
CA VAL A 106 19.48 -23.92 2.01
C VAL A 106 18.48 -22.92 2.55
N GLY A 107 17.32 -23.41 2.99
CA GLY A 107 16.25 -22.57 3.54
C GLY A 107 16.45 -22.26 5.02
N TRP A 108 15.91 -21.13 5.50
CA TRP A 108 16.05 -20.74 6.90
C TRP A 108 15.48 -21.77 7.90
N PHE A 109 14.37 -22.41 7.55
CA PHE A 109 13.76 -23.44 8.39
C PHE A 109 14.61 -24.71 8.50
N THR A 110 15.35 -25.07 7.44
CA THR A 110 16.29 -26.19 7.47
C THR A 110 17.42 -25.91 8.44
N ILE A 111 18.04 -24.72 8.33
CA ILE A 111 19.12 -24.30 9.25
C ILE A 111 18.63 -24.27 10.69
N LEU A 112 17.41 -23.75 10.92
CA LEU A 112 16.83 -23.74 12.26
C LEU A 112 16.64 -25.16 12.83
N GLY A 113 16.18 -26.10 11.99
CA GLY A 113 15.91 -27.48 12.39
C GLY A 113 17.17 -28.30 12.71
N GLU A 114 18.30 -27.94 12.11
CA GLU A 114 19.60 -28.60 12.35
C GLU A 114 20.28 -28.11 13.64
N GLY A 115 19.82 -27.00 14.23
CA GLY A 115 20.28 -26.50 15.54
C GLY A 115 21.61 -25.73 15.50
N GLU A 116 22.42 -25.89 14.45
CA GLU A 116 23.60 -25.06 14.19
C GLU A 116 23.17 -23.71 13.57
N GLY A 117 23.78 -22.60 14.00
CA GLY A 117 23.48 -21.27 13.44
C GLY A 117 22.06 -20.75 13.72
N SER A 118 21.44 -21.19 14.83
CA SER A 118 20.07 -20.84 15.21
C SER A 118 19.77 -19.33 15.18
N ILE A 119 20.73 -18.49 15.57
CA ILE A 119 20.60 -17.02 15.51
C ILE A 119 20.49 -16.52 14.06
N LEU A 120 21.31 -17.04 13.15
CA LEU A 120 21.27 -16.68 11.73
C LEU A 120 19.94 -17.09 11.12
N ALA A 121 19.48 -18.31 11.42
CA ALA A 121 18.19 -18.80 10.96
C ALA A 121 17.02 -17.96 11.49
N ILE A 122 17.02 -17.59 12.78
CA ILE A 122 16.01 -16.71 13.37
C ILE A 122 16.02 -15.34 12.70
N THR A 123 17.20 -14.77 12.49
CA THR A 123 17.35 -13.47 11.80
C THR A 123 16.86 -13.55 10.35
N GLY A 124 17.18 -14.65 9.64
CA GLY A 124 16.68 -14.94 8.31
C GLY A 124 15.15 -15.07 8.25
N ILE A 125 14.55 -15.74 9.23
CA ILE A 125 13.08 -15.87 9.34
C ILE A 125 12.43 -14.51 9.62
N LEU A 126 13.01 -13.67 10.48
CA LEU A 126 12.50 -12.32 10.72
C LEU A 126 12.60 -11.46 9.45
N PHE A 127 13.70 -11.55 8.72
CA PHE A 127 13.85 -10.92 7.40
C PHE A 127 12.80 -11.42 6.39
N MET A 128 12.55 -12.72 6.35
CA MET A 128 11.49 -13.33 5.53
C MET A 128 10.12 -12.72 5.86
N ILE A 129 9.75 -12.68 7.15
CA ILE A 129 8.47 -12.15 7.63
C ILE A 129 8.32 -10.68 7.24
N LEU A 130 9.35 -9.86 7.49
CA LEU A 130 9.33 -8.44 7.11
C LEU A 130 9.15 -8.26 5.60
N THR A 131 9.80 -9.10 4.79
CA THR A 131 9.65 -9.06 3.33
C THR A 131 8.23 -9.45 2.90
N ILE A 132 7.63 -10.47 3.52
CA ILE A 132 6.24 -10.87 3.25
C ILE A 132 5.27 -9.75 3.64
N VAL A 133 5.46 -9.13 4.81
CA VAL A 133 4.66 -7.97 5.24
C VAL A 133 4.80 -6.81 4.25
N ALA A 134 6.01 -6.55 3.74
CA ALA A 134 6.23 -5.54 2.71
C ALA A 134 5.44 -5.85 1.43
N VAL A 135 5.46 -7.10 0.94
CA VAL A 135 4.70 -7.53 -0.24
C VAL A 135 3.19 -7.38 -0.02
N ILE A 136 2.66 -7.88 1.10
CA ILE A 136 1.22 -7.81 1.40
C ILE A 136 0.78 -6.35 1.49
N SER A 137 1.53 -5.52 2.21
CA SER A 137 1.20 -4.09 2.32
C SER A 137 1.28 -3.39 0.96
N GLN A 138 2.23 -3.74 0.10
CA GLN A 138 2.33 -3.16 -1.24
C GLN A 138 1.16 -3.57 -2.14
N ILE A 139 0.69 -4.81 -2.05
CA ILE A 139 -0.51 -5.27 -2.76
C ILE A 139 -1.73 -4.46 -2.31
N ILE A 140 -1.93 -4.30 -1.01
CA ILE A 140 -3.01 -3.47 -0.44
C ILE A 140 -2.89 -2.03 -0.94
N HIS A 141 -1.68 -1.47 -0.93
CA HIS A 141 -1.41 -0.12 -1.37
C HIS A 141 -1.78 0.11 -2.84
N VAL A 142 -1.35 -0.78 -3.74
CA VAL A 142 -1.69 -0.71 -5.16
C VAL A 142 -3.19 -0.91 -5.37
N ALA A 143 -3.81 -1.84 -4.64
CA ALA A 143 -5.26 -2.05 -4.71
C ALA A 143 -6.04 -0.80 -4.31
N PHE A 144 -5.66 -0.13 -3.22
CA PHE A 144 -6.27 1.14 -2.80
C PHE A 144 -6.16 2.21 -3.88
N ARG A 145 -5.00 2.29 -4.53
CA ARG A 145 -4.78 3.26 -5.60
C ARG A 145 -5.60 2.99 -6.86
N VAL A 146 -5.68 1.71 -7.27
CA VAL A 146 -6.54 1.30 -8.39
C VAL A 146 -8.00 1.58 -8.08
N MET A 147 -8.46 1.28 -6.86
CA MET A 147 -9.84 1.58 -6.44
C MET A 147 -10.14 3.08 -6.53
N ILE A 148 -9.26 3.94 -5.99
CA ILE A 148 -9.43 5.40 -6.08
C ILE A 148 -9.55 5.85 -7.54
N HIS A 149 -8.64 5.40 -8.41
CA HIS A 149 -8.70 5.73 -9.83
C HIS A 149 -10.00 5.26 -10.51
N MET A 150 -10.52 4.08 -10.14
CA MET A 150 -11.77 3.56 -10.69
C MET A 150 -13.00 4.34 -10.22
N VAL A 151 -12.99 4.83 -8.98
CA VAL A 151 -14.02 5.70 -8.42
C VAL A 151 -13.99 7.06 -9.13
N ASP A 152 -12.80 7.64 -9.29
CA ASP A 152 -12.62 8.95 -9.94
C ASP A 152 -13.04 8.92 -11.42
N SER A 153 -12.97 7.74 -12.06
CA SER A 153 -13.41 7.54 -13.45
C SER A 153 -14.88 7.12 -13.59
N ASP A 154 -15.69 7.20 -12.53
CA ASP A 154 -17.09 6.75 -12.46
C ASP A 154 -17.28 5.28 -12.94
N SER A 155 -16.24 4.45 -12.81
CA SER A 155 -16.25 3.04 -13.26
C SER A 155 -16.59 2.06 -12.15
N LEU A 156 -16.56 2.53 -10.90
CA LEU A 156 -16.82 1.73 -9.71
C LEU A 156 -17.51 2.58 -8.65
N GLU A 157 -18.73 2.20 -8.29
CA GLU A 157 -19.42 2.75 -7.12
C GLU A 157 -18.98 1.94 -5.89
N ILE A 158 -18.37 2.61 -4.92
CA ILE A 158 -18.00 2.02 -3.62
C ILE A 158 -18.67 2.80 -2.49
N SER A 159 -18.80 2.17 -1.32
CA SER A 159 -19.31 2.88 -0.15
C SER A 159 -18.37 4.03 0.25
N MET A 160 -18.95 5.11 0.79
CA MET A 160 -18.20 6.26 1.29
C MET A 160 -17.17 5.85 2.35
N GLU A 161 -17.48 4.85 3.17
CA GLU A 161 -16.55 4.30 4.16
C GLU A 161 -15.31 3.63 3.51
N MET A 162 -15.51 2.90 2.41
CA MET A 162 -14.40 2.29 1.67
C MET A 162 -13.52 3.34 1.00
N ALA A 163 -14.13 4.35 0.36
CA ALA A 163 -13.41 5.46 -0.25
C ALA A 163 -12.58 6.19 0.82
N TYR A 164 -13.20 6.57 1.94
CA TYR A 164 -12.54 7.24 3.05
C TYR A 164 -11.33 6.44 3.56
N ARG A 165 -11.47 5.13 3.77
CA ARG A 165 -10.33 4.28 4.20
C ARG A 165 -9.21 4.25 3.16
N ALA A 166 -9.54 4.12 1.88
CA ALA A 166 -8.53 4.07 0.81
C ALA A 166 -7.72 5.39 0.77
N TYR A 167 -8.38 6.53 0.88
CA TYR A 167 -7.73 7.85 0.94
C TYR A 167 -6.93 8.04 2.23
N HIS A 168 -7.52 7.77 3.39
CA HIS A 168 -6.91 8.02 4.70
C HIS A 168 -5.67 7.14 4.95
N TYR A 169 -5.71 5.86 4.58
CA TYR A 169 -4.61 4.92 4.81
C TYR A 169 -3.62 4.81 3.65
N ARG A 170 -3.77 5.64 2.59
CA ARG A 170 -2.91 5.61 1.40
C ARG A 170 -1.43 5.81 1.72
N TRP A 171 -1.10 6.74 2.62
CA TRP A 171 0.29 7.00 2.99
C TRP A 171 0.90 5.90 3.86
N HIS A 172 0.12 5.39 4.83
CA HIS A 172 0.53 4.29 5.71
C HIS A 172 0.89 3.04 4.91
N THR A 173 0.02 2.67 3.96
CA THR A 173 0.21 1.49 3.11
C THR A 173 1.41 1.63 2.17
N SER A 174 1.86 2.85 1.85
CA SER A 174 3.11 3.09 1.11
C SER A 174 4.36 3.12 2.01
N LEU A 175 4.23 3.53 3.28
CA LEU A 175 5.36 3.60 4.21
C LEU A 175 5.77 2.22 4.72
N ILE A 176 4.79 1.36 5.01
CA ILE A 176 5.03 0.01 5.56
C ILE A 176 5.99 -0.81 4.68
N PRO A 177 5.83 -0.91 3.34
CA PRO A 177 6.75 -1.65 2.48
C PRO A 177 8.18 -1.11 2.54
N LEU A 178 8.35 0.22 2.56
CA LEU A 178 9.66 0.87 2.67
C LEU A 178 10.35 0.52 4.00
N VAL A 179 9.61 0.66 5.11
CA VAL A 179 10.14 0.40 6.45
C VAL A 179 10.46 -1.09 6.62
N CYS A 180 9.55 -1.98 6.23
CA CYS A 180 9.76 -3.42 6.33
C CYS A 180 10.92 -3.90 5.47
N ALA A 181 11.05 -3.43 4.22
CA ALA A 181 12.19 -3.76 3.36
C ALA A 181 13.52 -3.23 3.93
N GLY A 182 13.54 -1.98 4.39
CA GLY A 182 14.74 -1.36 4.98
C GLY A 182 15.17 -2.04 6.28
N LEU A 183 14.24 -2.27 7.22
CA LEU A 183 14.51 -2.98 8.46
C LEU A 183 14.90 -4.43 8.20
N GLY A 184 14.23 -5.11 7.26
CA GLY A 184 14.57 -6.47 6.87
C GLY A 184 16.01 -6.59 6.39
N TYR A 185 16.42 -5.69 5.48
CA TYR A 185 17.80 -5.60 4.99
C TYR A 185 18.81 -5.32 6.12
N ILE A 186 18.57 -4.32 6.97
CA ILE A 186 19.47 -3.97 8.08
C ILE A 186 19.60 -5.13 9.05
N LEU A 187 18.49 -5.79 9.39
CA LEU A 187 18.44 -6.90 10.34
C LEU A 187 19.29 -8.08 9.85
N ILE A 188 19.12 -8.50 8.60
CA ILE A 188 19.90 -9.62 8.05
C ILE A 188 21.37 -9.25 7.87
N MET A 189 21.70 -8.00 7.52
CA MET A 189 23.07 -7.49 7.49
C MET A 189 23.75 -7.61 8.86
N ILE A 190 23.07 -7.19 9.92
CA ILE A 190 23.59 -7.30 11.31
C ILE A 190 23.74 -8.77 11.70
N GLY A 191 22.75 -9.62 11.41
CA GLY A 191 22.85 -11.06 11.69
C GLY A 191 24.06 -11.70 11.02
N ILE A 192 24.29 -11.40 9.74
CA ILE A 192 25.46 -11.88 9.01
C ILE A 192 26.76 -11.36 9.62
N LEU A 193 26.88 -10.05 9.88
CA LEU A 193 28.10 -9.45 10.41
C LEU A 193 28.47 -9.98 11.80
N THR A 194 27.47 -10.25 12.64
CA THR A 194 27.67 -10.78 13.99
C THR A 194 28.06 -12.26 14.00
N LEU A 195 27.61 -13.05 13.01
CA LEU A 195 27.77 -14.50 12.99
C LEU A 195 28.91 -15.00 12.08
N LEU A 196 29.21 -14.28 11.00
CA LEU A 196 30.28 -14.61 10.04
C LEU A 196 31.54 -13.76 10.26
N ALA A 197 31.69 -13.21 11.46
CA ALA A 197 32.70 -12.23 11.87
C ALA A 197 34.10 -12.47 11.27
N GLY A 198 34.42 -11.75 10.20
CA GLY A 198 35.78 -11.53 9.71
C GLY A 198 36.36 -12.54 8.71
N GLU A 199 35.87 -13.78 8.66
CA GLU A 199 36.47 -14.83 7.81
C GLU A 199 35.75 -15.03 6.46
N GLY A 200 34.46 -14.66 6.36
CA GLY A 200 33.61 -14.91 5.19
C GLY A 200 33.54 -13.79 4.15
N GLY A 201 34.18 -12.64 4.39
CA GLY A 201 34.06 -11.44 3.57
C GLY A 201 32.95 -10.47 4.01
N PHE A 202 32.98 -9.23 3.51
CA PHE A 202 32.00 -8.20 3.88
C PHE A 202 30.70 -8.38 3.07
N PRO A 203 29.51 -8.36 3.70
CA PRO A 203 28.24 -8.43 3.00
C PRO A 203 27.95 -7.11 2.28
N TRP A 204 27.61 -7.19 1.00
CA TRP A 204 27.23 -6.03 0.20
C TRP A 204 25.77 -6.13 -0.25
N PRO A 205 25.01 -5.01 -0.25
CA PRO A 205 23.71 -5.00 -0.90
C PRO A 205 23.88 -5.27 -2.39
N ASN A 206 23.02 -6.13 -2.93
CA ASN A 206 22.91 -6.26 -4.38
C ASN A 206 22.35 -4.95 -4.97
N PHE A 207 22.74 -4.61 -6.20
CA PHE A 207 22.13 -3.51 -6.96
C PHE A 207 20.60 -3.57 -6.93
N PHE A 208 20.03 -4.78 -7.01
CA PHE A 208 18.59 -4.99 -6.89
C PHE A 208 18.01 -4.40 -5.59
N THR A 209 18.65 -4.64 -4.45
CA THR A 209 18.20 -4.11 -3.15
C THR A 209 18.31 -2.59 -3.07
N ILE A 210 19.40 -2.02 -3.59
CA ILE A 210 19.57 -0.56 -3.65
C ILE A 210 18.44 0.06 -4.49
N ALA A 211 18.17 -0.50 -5.67
CA ALA A 211 17.11 -0.05 -6.56
C ALA A 211 15.71 -0.21 -5.91
N LEU A 212 15.46 -1.34 -5.24
CA LEU A 212 14.21 -1.60 -4.53
C LEU A 212 13.95 -0.56 -3.44
N ILE A 213 14.91 -0.32 -2.55
CA ILE A 213 14.77 0.67 -1.47
C ILE A 213 14.62 2.08 -2.06
N GLY A 214 15.37 2.41 -3.11
CA GLY A 214 15.24 3.68 -3.82
C GLY A 214 13.84 3.89 -4.43
N ILE A 215 13.28 2.86 -5.07
CA ILE A 215 11.93 2.91 -5.66
C ILE A 215 10.86 3.01 -4.58
N LEU A 216 10.95 2.25 -3.49
CA LEU A 216 10.00 2.37 -2.37
C LEU A 216 10.10 3.74 -1.67
N GLY A 217 11.31 4.30 -1.59
CA GLY A 217 11.53 5.67 -1.09
C GLY A 217 10.92 6.73 -2.02
N GLY A 218 11.14 6.60 -3.32
CA GLY A 218 10.54 7.45 -4.34
C GLY A 218 9.01 7.36 -4.35
N GLN A 219 8.47 6.14 -4.23
CA GLN A 219 7.04 5.88 -4.09
C GLN A 219 6.46 6.63 -2.90
N PHE A 220 7.04 6.47 -1.70
CA PHE A 220 6.60 7.15 -0.49
C PHE A 220 6.74 8.69 -0.59
N TYR A 221 7.77 9.17 -1.28
CA TYR A 221 7.92 10.59 -1.53
C TYR A 221 6.83 11.13 -2.47
N MET A 222 6.55 10.43 -3.57
CA MET A 222 5.57 10.86 -4.57
C MET A 222 4.14 10.84 -4.03
N ILE A 223 3.77 9.87 -3.21
CA ILE A 223 2.44 9.85 -2.60
C ILE A 223 2.21 11.05 -1.68
N ASN A 224 3.26 11.52 -0.99
CA ASN A 224 3.19 12.74 -0.20
C ASN A 224 3.19 14.02 -1.05
N GLN A 225 3.75 13.97 -2.26
CA GLN A 225 3.60 15.08 -3.23
C GLN A 225 2.17 15.17 -3.73
N GLU A 226 1.54 14.03 -4.08
CA GLU A 226 0.13 13.97 -4.48
C GLU A 226 -0.77 14.54 -3.38
N LEU A 227 -0.61 14.09 -2.13
CA LEU A 227 -1.39 14.57 -0.98
C LEU A 227 -1.26 16.08 -0.70
N ARG A 228 -0.19 16.74 -1.16
CA ARG A 228 -0.02 18.19 -0.98
C ARG A 228 -0.61 19.01 -2.12
N ASN A 229 -0.90 18.38 -3.25
CA ASN A 229 -1.44 19.02 -4.45
C ASN A 229 -2.94 18.75 -4.63
N GLU A 230 -3.50 17.82 -3.84
CA GLU A 230 -4.94 17.61 -3.62
C GLU A 230 -5.49 18.65 -2.64
#